data_AF-A0A7S1QGC7-F1
#
_entry.id   AF-A0A7S1QGC7-F1
#
_cell.length_a   1.000
_cell.length_b   1.000
_cell.length_c   1.000
_cell.angle_alpha   90.00
_cell.angle_beta   90.00
_cell.angle_gamma   90.00
#
_symmetry.space_group_name_H-M   'P 1'
#
loop_
_entity.id
_entity.type
_entity.pdbx_description
1 polymer ?
#
loop_
_entity_poly.entity_id
_entity_poly.type
_entity_poly.pdbx_seq_one_letter_code
_entity_poly.pdbx_strand_id
1 'polypeptide(L)'
;GLYWAPSFEESSAECRDIRVPMSRVFSSPPDISKMEARHEGPPAISVSAESGPLSVCQDLAAETPQLHVALVRFVPLGDRRVTSVSALGDFREAQLSLRTTYLQALHDMPRHLHSDPAQALEAGGLIYTTDVQILRGPMEAGAPWQADRARMDVITVGIQRHPRCDDQGQYAR
;
A
#
# COMPACT_ATOMS: atom_id res chain seq x y z
N GLY A 1 -16.86 0.29 -16.97
CA GLY A 1 -17.81 0.94 -17.91
C GLY A 1 -17.17 0.97 -19.28
N LEU A 2 -17.92 1.04 -20.38
CA LEU A 2 -17.32 1.08 -21.73
C LEU A 2 -16.93 2.53 -22.05
N TYR A 3 -15.63 2.84 -22.05
CA TYR A 3 -15.11 4.09 -22.59
C TYR A 3 -14.55 3.89 -23.99
N TRP A 4 -14.71 4.93 -24.81
CA TRP A 4 -14.35 5.03 -26.22
C TRP A 4 -12.86 4.74 -26.46
N ALA A 5 -12.52 3.81 -27.36
CA ALA A 5 -11.16 3.60 -27.85
C ALA A 5 -10.91 4.49 -29.09
N PRO A 6 -9.72 5.10 -29.26
CA PRO A 6 -9.44 6.05 -30.33
C PRO A 6 -9.02 5.38 -31.66
N SER A 7 -9.55 4.20 -31.99
CA SER A 7 -9.38 3.60 -33.33
C SER A 7 -10.62 2.77 -33.70
N PHE A 8 -11.07 2.91 -34.95
CA PHE A 8 -12.21 2.19 -35.51
C PHE A 8 -11.88 0.74 -35.91
N GLU A 9 -10.61 0.34 -35.87
CA GLU A 9 -10.12 -0.92 -36.45
C GLU A 9 -9.92 -2.04 -35.41
N GLU A 10 -9.92 -1.75 -34.10
CA GLU A 10 -9.80 -2.76 -33.04
C GLU A 10 -11.15 -2.97 -32.32
N SER A 11 -11.90 -3.99 -32.76
CA SER A 11 -13.25 -4.28 -32.27
C SER A 11 -13.34 -5.02 -30.94
N SER A 12 -12.23 -5.22 -30.22
CA SER A 12 -12.28 -5.81 -28.87
C SER A 12 -10.97 -5.63 -28.09
N ALA A 13 -10.63 -4.40 -27.73
CA ALA A 13 -9.75 -4.23 -26.58
C ALA A 13 -10.53 -4.63 -25.32
N GLU A 14 -10.17 -5.75 -24.67
CA GLU A 14 -10.58 -6.00 -23.29
C GLU A 14 -10.10 -4.80 -22.46
N CYS A 15 -11.01 -3.88 -22.15
CA CYS A 15 -10.73 -2.84 -21.18
C CYS A 15 -10.66 -3.51 -19.80
N ARG A 16 -9.46 -3.97 -19.44
CA ARG A 16 -9.11 -4.34 -18.07
C ARG A 16 -9.04 -3.05 -17.26
N ASP A 17 -10.23 -2.58 -16.89
CA ASP A 17 -10.47 -1.30 -16.23
C ASP A 17 -9.51 -1.17 -15.03
N ILE A 18 -8.69 -0.11 -15.02
CA ILE A 18 -7.86 0.21 -13.85
C ILE A 18 -8.83 0.66 -12.78
N ARG A 19 -9.09 -0.19 -11.80
CA ARG A 19 -9.89 0.18 -10.64
C ARG A 19 -9.20 1.31 -9.90
N VAL A 20 -9.98 2.33 -9.56
CA VAL A 20 -9.50 3.45 -8.77
C VAL A 20 -9.35 2.97 -7.33
N PRO A 21 -8.15 3.07 -6.71
CA PRO A 21 -7.97 2.68 -5.33
C PRO A 21 -8.84 3.52 -4.38
N MET A 22 -9.44 2.88 -3.38
CA MET A 22 -10.29 3.53 -2.40
C MET A 22 -9.62 3.48 -1.03
N SER A 23 -9.61 4.59 -0.30
CA SER A 23 -8.98 4.67 1.03
C SER A 23 -10.04 4.79 2.13
N ARG A 24 -9.83 4.13 3.27
CA ARG A 24 -10.70 4.18 4.44
C ARG A 24 -9.90 4.21 5.74
N VAL A 25 -10.37 4.99 6.71
CA VAL A 25 -9.83 4.96 8.08
C VAL A 25 -10.49 3.84 8.88
N PHE A 26 -9.67 3.08 9.60
CA PHE A 26 -10.10 2.20 10.68
C PHE A 26 -9.51 2.75 11.98
N SER A 27 -10.39 3.25 12.84
CA SER A 27 -10.03 3.84 14.14
C SER A 27 -10.21 2.89 15.32
N SER A 28 -10.97 1.81 15.12
CA SER A 28 -11.19 0.80 16.15
C SER A 28 -10.31 -0.43 15.87
N PRO A 29 -9.63 -0.98 16.89
CA PRO A 29 -9.00 -2.28 16.74
C PRO A 29 -10.07 -3.31 16.33
N PRO A 30 -9.77 -4.18 15.35
CA PRO A 30 -10.69 -5.22 14.96
C PRO A 30 -10.98 -6.12 16.18
N ASP A 31 -12.23 -6.53 16.32
CA ASP A 31 -12.62 -7.48 17.35
C ASP A 31 -12.07 -8.87 17.00
N ILE A 32 -10.91 -9.20 17.56
CA ILE A 32 -10.18 -10.45 17.28
C ILE A 32 -11.03 -11.67 17.68
N SER A 33 -11.98 -11.52 18.61
CA SER A 33 -12.88 -12.61 19.00
C SER A 33 -13.81 -13.08 17.87
N LYS A 34 -14.03 -12.23 16.86
CA LYS A 34 -14.83 -12.53 15.66
C LYS A 34 -13.99 -12.99 14.47
N MET A 35 -12.67 -13.03 14.59
CA MET A 35 -11.80 -13.50 13.52
C MET A 35 -11.78 -15.03 13.51
N GLU A 36 -12.16 -15.63 12.40
CA GLU A 36 -12.01 -17.07 12.21
C GLU A 36 -10.53 -17.43 12.21
N ALA A 37 -10.17 -18.45 12.99
CA ALA A 37 -8.82 -18.98 13.00
C ALA A 37 -8.49 -19.54 11.61
N ARG A 38 -7.35 -19.16 11.07
CA ARG A 38 -6.90 -19.65 9.76
C ARG A 38 -6.70 -21.17 9.83
N HIS A 39 -7.39 -21.91 8.97
CA HIS A 39 -7.29 -23.38 8.89
C HIS A 39 -6.17 -23.86 7.93
N GLU A 40 -5.57 -22.94 7.16
CA GLU A 40 -4.52 -23.22 6.19
C GLU A 40 -3.12 -23.12 6.82
N GLY A 41 -2.74 -24.13 7.59
CA GLY A 41 -1.37 -24.32 8.08
C GLY A 41 -0.82 -23.20 9.00
N PRO A 42 0.39 -23.38 9.54
CA PRO A 42 1.03 -22.35 10.34
C PRO A 42 1.45 -21.15 9.47
N PRO A 43 1.40 -19.91 10.01
CA PRO A 43 1.89 -18.74 9.28
C PRO A 43 3.39 -18.89 9.01
N ALA A 44 3.76 -18.76 7.73
CA ALA A 44 5.17 -18.70 7.34
C ALA A 44 5.66 -17.24 7.45
N ILE A 45 6.77 -17.05 8.15
CA ILE A 45 7.48 -15.76 8.22
C ILE A 45 8.78 -15.91 7.44
N SER A 46 8.96 -15.08 6.43
CA SER A 46 10.19 -15.01 5.64
C SER A 46 10.79 -13.60 5.73
N VAL A 47 12.11 -13.53 5.65
CA VAL A 47 12.85 -12.26 5.60
C VAL A 47 13.68 -12.28 4.34
N SER A 48 13.50 -11.28 3.47
CA SER A 48 14.31 -11.07 2.28
C SER A 48 15.02 -9.74 2.36
N ALA A 49 16.34 -9.77 2.15
CA ALA A 49 17.17 -8.57 2.04
C ALA A 49 17.36 -8.11 0.58
N GLU A 50 17.13 -9.00 -0.37
CA GLU A 50 17.43 -8.81 -1.80
C GLU A 50 16.21 -8.34 -2.59
N SER A 51 15.00 -8.66 -2.11
CA SER A 51 13.75 -8.36 -2.79
C SER A 51 13.11 -7.08 -2.26
N GLY A 52 12.73 -6.17 -3.16
CA GLY A 52 11.90 -5.03 -2.81
C GLY A 52 10.46 -5.45 -2.47
N PRO A 53 9.73 -4.66 -1.66
CA PRO A 53 8.38 -5.03 -1.21
C PRO A 53 7.40 -5.25 -2.37
N LEU A 54 7.48 -4.41 -3.41
CA LEU A 54 6.61 -4.54 -4.58
C LEU A 54 6.88 -5.81 -5.38
N SER A 55 8.14 -6.24 -5.48
CA SER A 55 8.48 -7.48 -6.17
C SER A 55 7.93 -8.67 -5.41
N VAL A 56 8.08 -8.70 -4.08
CA VAL A 56 7.49 -9.75 -3.23
C VAL A 56 5.97 -9.79 -3.37
N CYS A 57 5.30 -8.63 -3.34
CA CYS A 57 3.86 -8.57 -3.54
C CYS A 57 3.44 -9.10 -4.91
N GLN A 58 4.22 -8.80 -5.96
CA GLN A 58 3.98 -9.28 -7.31
C GLN A 58 4.15 -10.80 -7.42
N ASP A 59 5.23 -11.34 -6.86
CA ASP A 59 5.53 -12.77 -6.88
C ASP A 59 4.44 -13.55 -6.13
N LEU A 60 4.05 -13.08 -4.93
CA LEU A 60 2.97 -13.68 -4.14
C LEU A 60 1.62 -13.64 -4.86
N ALA A 61 1.30 -12.54 -5.53
CA ALA A 61 0.06 -12.41 -6.29
C ALA A 61 0.03 -13.30 -7.54
N ALA A 62 1.20 -13.58 -8.14
CA ALA A 62 1.31 -14.46 -9.30
C ALA A 62 1.28 -15.95 -8.90
N GLU A 63 1.92 -16.32 -7.79
CA GLU A 63 1.97 -17.70 -7.30
C GLU A 63 0.60 -18.21 -6.83
N THR A 64 -0.19 -17.34 -6.18
CA THR A 64 -1.49 -17.72 -5.62
C THR A 64 -2.56 -16.70 -6.03
N PRO A 65 -3.25 -16.90 -7.18
CA PRO A 65 -4.21 -15.92 -7.72
C PRO A 65 -5.41 -15.60 -6.82
N GLN A 66 -5.68 -16.45 -5.82
CA GLN A 66 -6.75 -16.27 -4.85
C GLN A 66 -6.28 -15.55 -3.58
N LEU A 67 -4.97 -15.36 -3.41
CA LEU A 67 -4.39 -14.80 -2.21
C LEU A 67 -4.47 -13.28 -2.25
N HIS A 68 -5.06 -12.73 -1.20
CA HIS A 68 -5.12 -11.29 -1.03
C HIS A 68 -3.82 -10.79 -0.42
N VAL A 69 -3.05 -10.04 -1.21
CA VAL A 69 -1.76 -9.49 -0.78
C VAL A 69 -1.97 -8.08 -0.23
N ALA A 70 -1.42 -7.79 0.94
CA ALA A 70 -1.39 -6.45 1.52
C ALA A 70 0.04 -6.02 1.83
N LEU A 71 0.35 -4.77 1.54
CA LEU A 71 1.60 -4.10 1.84
C LEU A 71 1.40 -3.15 3.01
N VAL A 72 2.26 -3.24 4.03
CA VAL A 72 2.26 -2.28 5.15
C VAL A 72 3.19 -1.13 4.83
N ARG A 73 2.66 0.09 4.80
CA ARG A 73 3.42 1.34 4.68
C ARG A 73 3.52 2.01 6.04
N PHE A 74 4.73 2.18 6.53
CA PHE A 74 4.97 2.95 7.75
C PHE A 74 5.24 4.41 7.43
N VAL A 75 4.55 5.31 8.13
CA VAL A 75 4.78 6.75 8.02
C VAL A 75 5.06 7.35 9.40
N PRO A 76 6.00 8.29 9.52
CA PRO A 76 6.26 8.94 10.78
C PRO A 76 5.08 9.82 11.21
N LEU A 77 4.61 9.66 12.46
CA LEU A 77 3.63 10.55 13.08
C LEU A 77 4.18 11.99 13.18
N GLY A 78 3.30 12.97 13.06
CA GLY A 78 3.66 14.40 12.99
C GLY A 78 4.19 14.86 11.62
N ASP A 79 4.37 13.93 10.66
CA ASP A 79 4.73 14.29 9.30
C ASP A 79 3.49 14.63 8.48
N ARG A 80 3.39 15.89 8.03
CA ARG A 80 2.28 16.33 7.17
C ARG A 80 2.38 15.80 5.74
N ARG A 81 3.47 15.10 5.39
CA ARG A 81 3.69 14.52 4.07
C ARG A 81 3.11 13.11 3.92
N VAL A 82 2.26 12.66 4.84
CA VAL A 82 1.57 11.35 4.76
C VAL A 82 0.88 11.14 3.41
N THR A 83 0.26 12.18 2.86
CA THR A 83 -0.43 12.19 1.56
C THR A 83 0.44 12.66 0.40
N SER A 84 1.67 13.07 0.67
CA SER A 84 2.59 13.55 -0.36
C SER A 84 3.39 12.40 -0.93
N VAL A 85 3.84 12.56 -2.17
CA VAL A 85 4.88 11.71 -2.74
C VAL A 85 6.11 11.85 -1.86
N SER A 86 6.63 10.73 -1.35
CA SER A 86 7.84 10.74 -0.55
C SER A 86 8.94 11.50 -1.28
N ALA A 87 9.70 12.28 -0.52
CA ALA A 87 10.82 13.01 -1.07
C ALA A 87 11.73 12.02 -1.81
N LEU A 88 12.23 12.40 -3.00
CA LEU A 88 13.09 11.54 -3.84
C LEU A 88 14.37 11.04 -3.13
N GLY A 89 14.66 11.56 -1.92
CA GLY A 89 15.72 11.05 -1.04
C GLY A 89 15.45 9.66 -0.47
N ASP A 90 14.18 9.22 -0.36
CA ASP A 90 13.83 7.82 -0.05
C ASP A 90 13.30 7.13 -1.31
N PHE A 91 14.24 6.59 -2.09
CA PHE A 91 13.93 5.89 -3.32
C PHE A 91 13.03 4.67 -3.10
N ARG A 92 13.14 3.98 -1.96
CA ARG A 92 12.37 2.76 -1.69
C ARG A 92 10.91 3.08 -1.44
N GLU A 93 10.62 4.11 -0.65
CA GLU A 93 9.24 4.54 -0.41
C GLU A 93 8.62 5.16 -1.67
N ALA A 94 9.40 5.95 -2.42
CA ALA A 94 8.93 6.57 -3.67
C ALA A 94 8.49 5.54 -4.73
N GLN A 95 9.04 4.32 -4.71
CA GLN A 95 8.64 3.26 -5.64
C GLN A 95 7.14 2.93 -5.55
N LEU A 96 6.54 2.98 -4.35
CA LEU A 96 5.11 2.69 -4.18
C LEU A 96 4.28 3.68 -4.99
N SER A 97 4.54 4.98 -4.87
CA SER A 97 3.85 6.00 -5.68
C SER A 97 4.20 5.93 -7.17
N LEU A 98 5.45 5.67 -7.54
CA LEU A 98 5.90 5.77 -8.94
C LEU A 98 5.52 4.55 -9.80
N ARG A 99 5.39 3.38 -9.17
CA ARG A 99 5.16 2.11 -9.87
C ARG A 99 3.73 1.62 -9.79
N THR A 100 2.87 2.26 -9.00
CA THR A 100 1.53 1.75 -8.72
C THR A 100 0.46 2.82 -8.87
N THR A 101 -0.81 2.41 -8.80
CA THR A 101 -1.95 3.35 -8.73
C THR A 101 -2.04 4.08 -7.39
N TYR A 102 -1.16 3.79 -6.42
CA TYR A 102 -1.19 4.40 -5.10
C TYR A 102 -0.96 5.92 -5.12
N LEU A 103 -0.24 6.45 -6.11
CA LEU A 103 -0.11 7.91 -6.27
C LEU A 103 -1.48 8.59 -6.46
N GLN A 104 -2.34 8.00 -7.29
CA GLN A 104 -3.71 8.48 -7.46
C GLN A 104 -4.48 8.37 -6.13
N ALA A 105 -4.29 7.25 -5.42
CA ALA A 105 -4.92 7.04 -4.12
C ALA A 105 -4.53 8.13 -3.11
N LEU A 106 -3.25 8.55 -3.06
CA LEU A 106 -2.77 9.61 -2.18
C LEU A 106 -3.43 10.97 -2.49
N HIS A 107 -3.62 11.30 -3.77
CA HIS A 107 -4.31 12.51 -4.18
C HIS A 107 -5.80 12.52 -3.79
N ASP A 108 -6.48 11.37 -3.94
CA ASP A 108 -7.90 11.24 -3.64
C ASP A 108 -8.18 10.95 -2.16
N MET A 109 -7.17 10.56 -1.39
CA MET A 109 -7.30 10.12 0.00
C MET A 109 -8.04 11.14 0.88
N PRO A 110 -7.72 12.45 0.89
CA PRO A 110 -8.45 13.42 1.72
C PRO A 110 -9.95 13.45 1.40
N ARG A 111 -10.32 13.25 0.13
CA ARG A 111 -11.72 13.15 -0.30
C ARG A 111 -12.38 11.86 0.18
N HIS A 112 -11.68 10.73 0.13
CA HIS A 112 -12.19 9.44 0.58
C HIS A 112 -12.39 9.37 2.09
N LEU A 113 -11.46 9.94 2.87
CA LEU A 113 -11.49 9.85 4.33
C LEU A 113 -12.47 10.86 4.95
N HIS A 114 -12.80 11.94 4.23
CA HIS A 114 -13.51 13.10 4.78
C HIS A 114 -12.82 13.72 6.01
N SER A 115 -11.51 13.52 6.14
CA SER A 115 -10.67 14.01 7.23
C SER A 115 -9.23 14.19 6.77
N ASP A 116 -8.42 14.91 7.55
CA ASP A 116 -6.98 14.96 7.34
C ASP A 116 -6.35 13.58 7.63
N PRO A 117 -5.69 12.94 6.66
CA PRO A 117 -5.07 11.63 6.86
C PRO A 117 -4.00 11.64 7.97
N ALA A 118 -3.26 12.74 8.14
CA ALA A 118 -2.27 12.83 9.19
C ALA A 118 -2.91 12.80 10.59
N GLN A 119 -4.01 13.53 10.77
CA GLN A 119 -4.78 13.53 12.03
C GLN A 119 -5.40 12.16 12.33
N ALA A 120 -5.88 11.47 11.30
CA ALA A 120 -6.43 10.12 11.47
C ALA A 120 -5.38 9.13 12.01
N LEU A 121 -4.15 9.21 11.50
CA LEU A 121 -3.04 8.38 11.99
C LEU A 121 -2.57 8.80 13.38
N GLU A 122 -2.51 10.11 13.67
CA GLU A 122 -2.16 10.64 14.99
C GLU A 122 -3.17 10.23 16.07
N ALA A 123 -4.44 10.07 15.71
CA ALA A 123 -5.50 9.55 16.57
C ALA A 123 -5.41 8.02 16.80
N GLY A 124 -4.38 7.36 16.28
CA GLY A 124 -4.18 5.90 16.38
C GLY A 124 -4.95 5.10 15.32
N GLY A 125 -5.52 5.74 14.31
CA GLY A 125 -6.15 5.07 13.19
C GLY A 125 -5.13 4.45 12.23
N LEU A 126 -5.59 3.50 11.42
CA LEU A 126 -4.89 2.99 10.25
C LEU A 126 -5.67 3.37 8.99
N ILE A 127 -4.96 3.63 7.89
CA ILE A 127 -5.57 3.92 6.60
C ILE A 127 -5.38 2.69 5.71
N TYR A 128 -6.48 2.14 5.24
CA TYR A 128 -6.49 0.99 4.35
C TYR A 128 -6.89 1.45 2.95
N THR A 129 -6.04 1.16 1.97
CA THR A 129 -6.23 1.50 0.56
C THR A 129 -6.35 0.23 -0.27
N THR A 130 -7.50 0.01 -0.89
CA THR A 130 -7.81 -1.21 -1.65
C THR A 130 -7.39 -1.13 -3.10
N ASP A 131 -7.23 -2.29 -3.75
CA ASP A 131 -7.13 -2.41 -5.22
C ASP A 131 -5.96 -1.61 -5.83
N VAL A 132 -4.83 -1.52 -5.12
CA VAL A 132 -3.60 -0.90 -5.62
C VAL A 132 -2.95 -1.83 -6.65
N GLN A 133 -2.77 -1.33 -7.86
CA GLN A 133 -2.22 -2.12 -8.97
C GLN A 133 -0.76 -1.76 -9.20
N ILE A 134 0.10 -2.78 -9.33
CA ILE A 134 1.49 -2.61 -9.77
C ILE A 134 1.49 -2.46 -11.29
N LEU A 135 1.88 -1.28 -11.76
CA LEU A 135 1.84 -0.90 -13.17
C LEU A 135 3.21 -1.02 -13.84
N ARG A 136 4.29 -0.90 -13.06
CA ARG A 136 5.66 -0.84 -13.58
C ARG A 136 6.59 -1.80 -12.88
N GLY A 137 7.52 -2.36 -13.66
CA GLY A 137 8.65 -3.14 -13.20
C GLY A 137 9.65 -2.33 -12.36
N PRO A 138 10.71 -2.99 -11.88
CA PRO A 138 11.76 -2.36 -11.07
C PRO A 138 12.33 -1.10 -11.73
N MET A 139 12.62 -0.10 -10.92
CA MET A 139 13.17 1.18 -11.40
C MET A 139 14.57 1.02 -11.98
N GLU A 140 15.34 0.08 -11.45
CA GLU A 140 16.69 -0.30 -11.88
C GLU A 140 16.68 -0.84 -13.32
N ALA A 141 15.57 -1.44 -13.75
CA ALA A 141 15.35 -1.92 -15.11
C ALA A 141 14.69 -0.85 -16.03
N GLY A 142 14.63 0.41 -15.58
CA GLY A 142 13.97 1.50 -16.33
C GLY A 142 12.45 1.54 -16.17
N ALA A 143 11.90 0.82 -15.18
CA ALA A 143 10.46 0.81 -14.87
C ALA A 143 9.53 0.46 -16.05
N PRO A 144 9.76 -0.67 -16.74
CA PRO A 144 8.95 -1.06 -17.88
C PRO A 144 7.49 -1.26 -17.48
N TRP A 145 6.55 -0.92 -18.37
CA TRP A 145 5.14 -1.21 -18.14
C TRP A 145 4.90 -2.71 -18.08
N GLN A 146 4.08 -3.13 -17.11
CA GLN A 146 3.72 -4.53 -16.96
C GLN A 146 2.41 -4.84 -17.69
N ALA A 147 2.40 -5.97 -18.42
CA ALA A 147 1.22 -6.46 -19.11
C ALA A 147 0.20 -7.08 -18.12
N ASP A 148 0.69 -7.86 -17.16
CA ASP A 148 -0.11 -8.38 -16.06
C ASP A 148 0.12 -7.55 -14.80
N ARG A 149 -0.98 -7.10 -14.19
CA ARG A 149 -0.96 -6.12 -13.11
C ARG A 149 -1.33 -6.82 -11.82
N ALA A 150 -0.31 -7.16 -11.04
CA ALA A 150 -0.52 -7.64 -9.68
C ALA A 150 -1.31 -6.61 -8.87
N ARG A 151 -2.27 -7.12 -8.08
CA ARG A 151 -3.10 -6.31 -7.18
C ARG A 151 -2.67 -6.55 -5.76
N MET A 152 -2.67 -5.50 -4.97
CA MET A 152 -2.44 -5.54 -3.54
C MET A 152 -3.24 -4.45 -2.87
N ASP A 153 -3.38 -4.54 -1.56
CA ASP A 153 -3.82 -3.43 -0.75
C ASP A 153 -2.63 -2.76 -0.05
N VAL A 154 -2.83 -1.54 0.43
CA VAL A 154 -1.86 -0.82 1.23
C VAL A 154 -2.47 -0.46 2.57
N ILE A 155 -1.82 -0.90 3.65
CA ILE A 155 -2.17 -0.53 5.03
C ILE A 155 -1.15 0.51 5.48
N THR A 156 -1.56 1.77 5.57
CA THR A 156 -0.73 2.85 6.09
C THR A 156 -0.88 2.96 7.60
N VAL A 157 0.24 2.91 8.30
CA VAL A 157 0.31 2.95 9.77
C VAL A 157 1.26 4.05 10.21
N GLY A 158 0.82 4.85 11.18
CA GLY A 158 1.66 5.86 11.82
C GLY A 158 2.61 5.25 12.85
N ILE A 159 3.91 5.57 12.75
CA ILE A 159 4.94 5.18 13.73
C ILE A 159 5.54 6.41 14.41
N GLN A 160 5.86 6.32 15.70
CA GLN A 160 6.58 7.40 16.38
C GLN A 160 8.02 7.50 15.83
N ARG A 161 8.46 8.70 15.45
CA ARG A 161 9.85 8.94 14.97
C ARG A 161 10.91 8.57 16.00
N HIS A 162 10.60 8.79 17.27
CA HIS A 162 11.44 8.40 18.39
C HIS A 162 10.60 7.53 19.31
N PRO A 163 11.00 6.28 19.58
CA PRO A 163 10.36 5.51 20.62
C PRO A 163 10.51 6.29 21.92
N ARG A 164 9.41 6.69 22.55
CA ARG A 164 9.45 7.15 23.92
C ARG A 164 9.73 5.93 24.79
N CYS A 165 11.00 5.65 25.03
CA CYS A 165 11.41 4.67 26.02
C CYS A 165 11.15 5.25 27.41
N ASP A 166 9.89 5.26 27.83
CA ASP A 166 9.50 5.75 29.16
C ASP A 166 10.08 4.86 30.30
N ASP A 167 10.71 3.73 29.97
CA ASP A 167 11.30 2.78 30.93
C ASP A 167 12.84 2.82 31.07
N GLN A 168 13.57 3.66 30.31
CA GLN A 168 15.05 3.72 30.41
C GLN A 168 15.60 4.82 31.34
N GLY A 169 14.73 5.53 32.07
CA GLY A 169 15.14 6.50 33.09
C GLY A 169 15.91 5.89 34.27
N GLN A 170 15.94 4.56 34.42
CA GLN A 170 16.65 3.87 35.51
C GLN A 170 18.08 3.41 35.17
N TYR A 171 18.48 3.37 33.90
CA TYR A 171 19.81 2.88 33.49
C TYR A 171 20.74 3.97 32.96
N ALA A 172 20.29 5.23 32.92
CA ALA A 172 21.14 6.39 32.68
C ALA A 172 21.55 7.03 34.03
N ARG A 173 22.50 6.38 34.73
CA ARG A 173 23.33 6.99 35.77
C ARG A 173 24.78 6.58 35.57
#